data_AF-A0A357CB99-F1
#
_entry.id   AF-A0A357CB99-F1
#
_cell.length_a   1.000
_cell.length_b   1.000
_cell.length_c   1.000
_cell.angle_alpha   90.00
_cell.angle_beta   90.00
_cell.angle_gamma   90.00
#
_symmetry.space_group_name_H-M   'P 1'
#
loop_
_entity.id
_entity.type
_entity.pdbx_description
1 polymer ?
#
loop_
_entity_poly.entity_id
_entity_poly.type
_entity_poly.pdbx_seq_one_letter_code
_entity_poly.pdbx_strand_id
1 'polypeptide(L)'
;MKMFFKLFAAQAKELLRDRMSLFWYIAFPVIFILIFGAIFSGGTNLNFEVGIAAESEGPVSQGIVQAFEAVESFTMHTGSREEELEALRAGNRS
;
A
#
# COMPACT_ATOMS: atom_id res chain seq x y z
N MET A 1 13.65 47.96 -13.19
CA MET A 1 13.93 46.83 -12.27
C MET A 1 13.70 47.13 -10.78
N LYS A 2 14.17 48.24 -10.21
CA LYS A 2 13.96 48.55 -8.77
C LYS A 2 12.49 48.55 -8.31
N MET A 3 11.59 49.01 -9.19
CA MET A 3 10.14 49.06 -8.91
C MET A 3 9.52 47.65 -8.80
N PHE A 4 9.93 46.72 -9.68
CA PHE A 4 9.53 45.32 -9.62
C PHE A 4 9.92 44.66 -8.29
N PHE A 5 11.18 44.84 -7.84
CA PHE A 5 11.62 44.28 -6.56
C PHE A 5 10.88 44.89 -5.36
N LYS A 6 10.51 46.17 -5.43
CA LYS A 6 9.69 46.80 -4.38
C LYS A 6 8.27 46.21 -4.33
N LEU A 7 7.66 45.97 -5.49
CA LEU A 7 6.35 45.33 -5.58
C LEU A 7 6.41 43.87 -5.11
N PHE A 8 7.43 43.12 -5.53
CA PHE A 8 7.67 41.75 -5.06
C PHE A 8 7.85 41.69 -3.54
N ALA A 9 8.66 42.60 -2.97
CA ALA A 9 8.86 42.66 -1.52
C ALA A 9 7.59 43.05 -0.76
N ALA A 10 6.74 43.91 -1.34
CA ALA A 10 5.45 44.25 -0.77
C ALA A 10 4.51 43.03 -0.75
N GLN A 11 4.38 42.31 -1.88
CA GLN A 11 3.59 41.09 -1.99
C GLN A 11 4.09 39.99 -1.03
N ALA A 12 5.40 39.80 -0.92
CA ALA A 12 5.97 38.81 -0.01
C ALA A 12 5.65 39.16 1.46
N LYS A 13 5.72 40.44 1.85
CA LYS A 13 5.34 40.87 3.19
C LYS A 13 3.85 40.71 3.46
N GLU A 14 3.00 40.97 2.47
CA GLU A 14 1.57 40.74 2.56
C GLU A 14 1.26 39.26 2.81
N LEU A 15 1.84 38.37 2.00
CA LEU A 15 1.71 36.93 2.14
C LEU A 15 2.16 36.43 3.53
N LEU A 16 3.30 36.93 4.03
CA LEU A 16 3.82 36.55 5.35
C LEU A 16 2.99 37.12 6.51
N ARG A 17 2.29 38.25 6.30
CA ARG A 17 1.44 38.88 7.31
C ARG A 17 0.06 38.23 7.37
N ASP A 18 -0.42 37.69 6.26
CA ASP A 18 -1.64 36.89 6.22
C ASP A 18 -1.40 35.48 6.78
N ARG A 19 -1.40 35.40 8.11
CA ARG A 19 -1.17 34.16 8.85
C ARG A 19 -2.21 33.07 8.55
N MET A 20 -3.43 33.46 8.19
CA MET A 20 -4.50 32.51 7.90
C MET A 20 -4.26 31.83 6.56
N SER A 21 -3.96 32.61 5.52
CA SER A 21 -3.60 32.05 4.21
C SER A 21 -2.31 31.24 4.27
N LEU A 22 -1.29 31.74 5.00
CA LEU A 22 -0.02 31.03 5.18
C LEU A 22 -0.20 29.67 5.87
N PHE A 23 -1.08 29.61 6.89
CA PHE A 23 -1.44 28.36 7.55
C PHE A 23 -2.04 27.37 6.55
N TRP A 24 -3.04 27.78 5.78
CA TRP A 24 -3.70 26.89 4.82
C TRP A 24 -2.79 26.45 3.67
N TYR A 25 -1.86 27.31 3.20
CA TYR A 25 -0.87 26.94 2.20
C TYR A 25 0.07 25.82 2.62
N ILE A 26 0.31 25.65 3.92
CA ILE A 26 1.14 24.55 4.44
C ILE A 26 0.27 23.40 4.91
N ALA A 27 -0.79 23.68 5.67
CA ALA A 27 -1.65 22.67 6.27
C ALA A 27 -2.31 21.81 5.21
N PHE A 28 -2.83 22.39 4.13
CA PHE A 28 -3.51 21.62 3.10
C PHE A 28 -2.59 20.60 2.41
N PRO A 29 -1.42 20.97 1.85
CA PRO A 29 -0.47 19.99 1.32
C PRO A 29 -0.05 18.93 2.34
N VAL A 30 0.21 19.31 3.59
CA VAL A 30 0.62 18.37 4.64
C VAL A 30 -0.49 17.37 4.93
N ILE A 31 -1.75 17.81 5.04
CA ILE A 31 -2.90 16.91 5.23
C ILE A 31 -2.98 15.90 4.08
N PHE A 32 -2.80 16.34 2.83
CA PHE A 32 -2.80 15.42 1.69
C PHE A 32 -1.66 14.41 1.74
N ILE A 33 -0.45 14.85 2.07
CA ILE A 33 0.70 13.95 2.24
C ILE A 33 0.43 12.94 3.34
N LEU A 34 -0.17 13.34 4.45
CA LEU A 34 -0.49 12.44 5.56
C LEU A 34 -1.60 11.45 5.21
N ILE A 35 -2.68 11.90 4.55
CA ILE A 35 -3.77 11.01 4.14
C ILE A 35 -3.28 10.00 3.11
N PHE A 36 -2.63 10.47 2.04
CA PHE A 36 -2.11 9.56 1.02
C PHE A 36 -0.99 8.69 1.57
N GLY A 37 -0.11 9.27 2.39
CA GLY A 37 0.90 8.51 3.11
C GLY A 37 0.27 7.40 3.94
N ALA A 38 -0.81 7.65 4.68
CA ALA A 38 -1.49 6.65 5.50
C ALA A 38 -2.26 5.61 4.67
N ILE A 39 -2.91 6.01 3.57
CA ILE A 39 -3.64 5.09 2.68
C ILE A 39 -2.66 4.16 1.95
N PHE A 40 -1.49 4.67 1.55
CA PHE A 40 -0.52 3.94 0.74
C PHE A 40 0.72 3.46 1.51
N SER A 41 0.81 3.69 2.83
CA SER A 41 1.95 3.28 3.67
C SER A 41 2.07 1.76 3.82
N GLY A 42 0.96 1.04 3.69
CA GLY A 42 0.92 -0.43 3.82
C GLY A 42 1.59 -1.18 2.67
N GLY A 43 2.07 -0.50 1.63
CA GLY A 43 2.52 -1.12 0.39
C GLY A 43 1.36 -1.80 -0.36
N THR A 44 1.54 -2.04 -1.65
CA THR A 44 0.62 -2.90 -2.42
C THR A 44 0.88 -4.36 -2.02
N ASN A 45 0.62 -4.72 -0.76
CA ASN A 45 0.62 -6.12 -0.32
C ASN A 45 -0.63 -6.78 -0.92
N LEU A 46 -0.54 -7.11 -2.22
CA LEU A 46 -1.46 -8.01 -2.87
C LEU A 46 -1.25 -9.38 -2.23
N ASN A 47 -1.96 -9.65 -1.14
CA ASN A 47 -1.98 -10.97 -0.54
C ASN A 47 -2.93 -11.85 -1.34
N PHE A 48 -2.40 -12.88 -1.99
CA PHE A 48 -3.19 -13.90 -2.66
C PHE A 48 -3.40 -15.08 -1.70
N GLU A 49 -4.65 -15.47 -1.51
CA GLU A 49 -5.03 -16.63 -0.71
C GLU A 49 -4.85 -17.89 -1.59
N VAL A 50 -3.79 -18.66 -1.40
CA VAL A 50 -3.44 -19.80 -2.26
C VAL A 50 -3.61 -21.10 -1.49
N GLY A 51 -4.46 -22.00 -1.99
CA GLY A 51 -4.65 -23.34 -1.45
C GLY A 51 -3.72 -24.35 -2.12
N ILE A 52 -3.02 -25.18 -1.35
CA ILE A 52 -2.19 -26.28 -1.85
C ILE A 52 -2.66 -27.63 -1.29
N ALA A 53 -3.03 -28.54 -2.20
CA ALA A 53 -3.34 -29.93 -1.87
C ALA A 53 -2.12 -30.81 -2.14
N ALA A 54 -1.29 -31.00 -1.11
CA ALA A 54 -0.11 -31.86 -1.18
C ALA A 54 -0.51 -33.33 -1.01
N GLU A 55 -1.03 -33.96 -2.07
CA GLU A 55 -1.48 -35.37 -2.02
C GLU A 55 -0.35 -36.40 -1.91
N SER A 56 0.90 -36.00 -2.19
CA SER A 56 2.07 -36.86 -2.02
C SER A 56 2.98 -36.32 -0.91
N GLU A 57 3.45 -37.20 -0.03
CA GLU A 57 4.39 -36.85 1.06
C GLU A 57 5.86 -36.86 0.59
N GLY A 58 6.10 -36.88 -0.72
CA GLY A 58 7.45 -36.99 -1.28
C GLY A 58 8.30 -35.72 -1.11
N PRO A 59 9.64 -35.82 -1.20
CA PRO A 59 10.56 -34.69 -1.06
C PRO A 59 10.28 -33.54 -2.04
N VAL A 60 9.79 -33.86 -3.23
CA VAL A 60 9.41 -32.89 -4.27
C VAL A 60 8.19 -32.07 -3.84
N SER A 61 7.19 -32.71 -3.24
CA SER A 61 5.97 -32.06 -2.74
C SER A 61 6.31 -31.04 -1.65
N GLN A 62 7.17 -31.44 -0.71
CA GLN A 62 7.65 -30.56 0.37
C GLN A 62 8.45 -29.36 -0.18
N GLY A 63 9.29 -29.59 -1.19
CA GLY A 63 10.04 -28.51 -1.85
C GLY A 63 9.14 -27.49 -2.55
N ILE A 64 8.02 -27.94 -3.14
CA ILE A 64 7.04 -27.05 -3.76
C ILE A 64 6.31 -26.24 -2.68
N VAL A 65 5.84 -26.87 -1.60
CA VAL A 65 5.17 -26.17 -0.49
C VAL A 65 6.08 -25.07 0.07
N GLN A 66 7.34 -25.40 0.37
CA GLN A 66 8.32 -24.43 0.88
C GLN A 66 8.60 -23.29 -0.09
N ALA A 67 8.66 -23.56 -1.40
CA ALA A 67 8.88 -22.52 -2.40
C ALA A 67 7.70 -21.53 -2.48
N PHE A 68 6.47 -22.00 -2.25
CA PHE A 68 5.28 -21.16 -2.23
C PHE A 68 5.13 -20.39 -0.91
N GLU A 69 5.49 -20.99 0.23
CA GLU A 69 5.55 -20.31 1.53
C GLU A 69 6.61 -19.20 1.57
N ALA A 70 7.67 -19.31 0.79
CA ALA A 70 8.71 -18.28 0.68
C ALA A 70 8.25 -17.02 -0.08
N VAL A 71 7.07 -17.03 -0.71
CA VAL A 71 6.52 -15.87 -1.41
C VAL A 71 5.73 -15.00 -0.42
N GLU A 72 6.28 -13.84 -0.06
CA GLU A 72 5.67 -12.92 0.93
C GLU A 72 4.25 -12.43 0.55
N SER A 73 3.92 -12.49 -0.75
CA SER A 73 2.61 -12.11 -1.30
C SER A 73 1.57 -13.25 -1.24
N PHE A 74 1.95 -14.46 -0.86
CA PHE A 74 1.03 -15.60 -0.77
C PHE A 74 0.67 -15.92 0.68
N THR A 75 -0.62 -16.03 0.95
CA THR A 75 -1.15 -16.61 2.19
C THR A 75 -1.52 -18.06 1.87
N MET A 76 -0.69 -18.98 2.33
CA MET A 76 -0.81 -20.41 2.00
C MET A 76 -1.79 -21.13 2.94
N HIS A 77 -2.66 -21.96 2.36
CA HIS A 77 -3.51 -22.90 3.07
C HIS A 77 -3.25 -24.32 2.59
N THR A 78 -3.04 -25.23 3.52
CA THR A 78 -2.77 -26.64 3.22
C THR A 78 -3.92 -27.49 3.70
N GLY A 79 -4.54 -28.23 2.77
CA GLY A 79 -5.74 -29.02 3.04
C GLY A 79 -5.88 -30.20 2.09
N SER A 80 -6.98 -30.94 2.26
CA SER A 80 -7.32 -32.00 1.30
C SER A 80 -7.72 -31.40 -0.06
N ARG A 81 -7.57 -32.18 -1.14
CA ARG A 81 -7.93 -31.75 -2.49
C ARG A 81 -9.38 -31.27 -2.57
N GLU A 82 -10.32 -32.06 -2.05
CA GLU A 82 -11.74 -31.67 -2.02
C GLU A 82 -11.96 -30.35 -1.26
N GLU A 83 -11.34 -30.19 -0.09
CA GLU A 83 -11.52 -29.01 0.78
C GLU A 83 -10.98 -27.72 0.14
N GLU A 84 -9.77 -27.75 -0.42
CA GLU A 84 -9.19 -26.56 -1.07
C GLU A 84 -9.94 -26.20 -2.36
N LEU A 85 -10.50 -27.19 -3.06
CA LEU A 85 -11.25 -26.98 -4.30
C LEU A 85 -12.67 -26.46 -4.02
N GLU A 86 -13.28 -26.84 -2.90
CA GLU A 86 -14.48 -26.21 -2.37
C GLU A 86 -14.21 -24.76 -1.91
N ALA A 87 -13.10 -24.52 -1.19
CA ALA A 87 -12.71 -23.19 -0.75
C ALA A 87 -12.44 -22.24 -1.94
N LEU A 88 -11.83 -22.74 -3.01
CA LEU A 88 -11.64 -22.01 -4.26
C LEU A 88 -12.97 -21.66 -4.93
N ARG A 89 -13.90 -22.60 -5.02
CA ARG A 89 -15.25 -22.35 -5.57
C ARG A 89 -16.05 -21.36 -4.74
N ALA A 90 -15.83 -21.33 -3.42
CA ALA A 90 -16.46 -20.38 -2.51
C ALA A 90 -15.85 -18.97 -2.56
N GLY A 91 -14.73 -18.78 -3.28
CA GLY A 91 -14.03 -17.49 -3.37
C GLY A 91 -13.09 -17.20 -2.18
N ASN A 92 -12.82 -18.22 -1.34
CA ASN A 92 -11.88 -18.11 -0.21
C ASN A 92 -10.43 -18.40 -0.63
N ARG A 93 -10.19 -18.76 -1.89
CA ARG A 93 -8.88 -18.89 -2.54
C ARG A 93 -8.89 -18.10 -3.85
N SER A 94 -7.74 -17.56 -4.24
CA SER A 94 -7.49 -16.81 -5.48
C SER A 94 -7.17 -17.71 -6.67
#